data_AF-A0A9P4QHA6-F1
#
_entry.id   AF-A0A9P4QHA6-F1
#
_cell.length_a   1.000
_cell.length_b   1.000
_cell.length_c   1.000
_cell.angle_alpha   90.00
_cell.angle_beta   90.00
_cell.angle_gamma   90.00
#
_symmetry.space_group_name_H-M   'P 1'
#
loop_
_entity.id
_entity.type
_entity.pdbx_description
1 polymer ?
#
loop_
_entity_poly.entity_id
_entity_poly.type
_entity_poly.pdbx_seq_one_letter_code
_entity_poly.pdbx_strand_id
1 'polypeptide(L)'
;MDYSNTNTELGTQGYKQVNVLLNTAEDWELWMGLRQQVAVSKGIWKFVNPESTDDFNKLYPEVALPFIGDYALKEKEKRYRAKEAQAQAEPGSQASTSTVAEDTPFGYQHLTIDKLALYQAAQKDAKESREVRSVLEQSLSSFSTDILTTVSQNNLRMIINKPTPREKLATLKARYYRGTYQHQTSLALKYEDLKKRPRCANL
;
A
#
# COMPACT_ATOMS: atom_id res chain seq x y z
N MET A 1 -44.38 36.79 9.58
CA MET A 1 -43.85 35.67 10.38
C MET A 1 -42.71 35.08 9.61
N ASP A 2 -41.51 35.46 10.02
CA ASP A 2 -40.24 35.00 9.51
C ASP A 2 -40.01 33.53 9.86
N TYR A 3 -39.63 32.75 8.86
CA TYR A 3 -38.83 31.55 9.06
C TYR A 3 -37.66 31.61 8.08
N SER A 4 -36.67 32.41 8.43
CA SER A 4 -35.30 32.18 7.98
C SER A 4 -34.78 30.94 8.72
N ASN A 5 -34.28 29.94 8.01
CA ASN A 5 -33.19 29.11 8.52
C ASN A 5 -32.39 28.47 7.38
N THR A 6 -31.33 29.23 7.04
CA THR A 6 -29.96 28.77 6.82
C THR A 6 -29.75 27.57 5.90
N ASN A 7 -29.56 27.88 4.62
CA ASN A 7 -28.65 27.12 3.77
C ASN A 7 -27.30 27.03 4.48
N THR A 8 -26.93 25.84 4.92
CA THR A 8 -25.55 25.50 5.28
C THR A 8 -24.74 25.49 3.99
N GLU A 9 -24.30 26.68 3.57
CA GLU A 9 -23.21 26.83 2.61
C GLU A 9 -21.93 26.35 3.30
N LEU A 10 -21.71 25.03 3.26
CA LEU A 10 -20.38 24.48 3.38
C LEU A 10 -19.60 24.98 2.17
N GLY A 11 -18.94 26.12 2.38
CA GLY A 11 -17.99 26.73 1.46
C GLY A 11 -16.93 25.72 1.06
N THR A 12 -17.22 24.96 0.01
CA THR A 12 -16.23 24.26 -0.78
C THR A 12 -15.57 25.36 -1.60
N GLN A 13 -14.59 26.04 -0.99
CA GLN A 13 -13.61 26.79 -1.76
C GLN A 13 -13.06 25.83 -2.80
N GLY A 14 -13.50 26.01 -4.05
CA GLY A 14 -12.88 25.38 -5.19
C GLY A 14 -11.45 25.91 -5.26
N TYR A 15 -10.52 25.21 -4.61
CA TYR A 15 -9.10 25.37 -4.86
C TYR A 15 -8.95 25.17 -6.36
N LYS A 16 -8.66 26.24 -7.11
CA LYS A 16 -8.20 26.12 -8.50
C LYS A 16 -7.14 25.03 -8.47
N GLN A 17 -7.35 23.92 -9.17
CA GLN A 17 -6.35 22.88 -9.33
C GLN A 17 -5.16 23.51 -10.05
N VAL A 18 -4.24 24.08 -9.28
CA VAL A 18 -2.97 24.55 -9.82
C VAL A 18 -2.18 23.28 -10.08
N ASN A 19 -2.13 22.86 -11.35
CA ASN A 19 -1.20 21.82 -11.79
C ASN A 19 0.21 22.40 -11.70
N VAL A 20 0.80 22.31 -10.51
CA VAL A 20 2.23 22.57 -10.31
C VAL A 20 2.97 21.48 -11.07
N LEU A 21 3.78 21.88 -12.05
CA LEU A 21 4.62 20.98 -12.82
C LEU A 21 6.02 20.97 -12.19
N LEU A 22 6.48 19.81 -11.75
CA LEU A 22 7.81 19.69 -11.13
C LEU A 22 8.89 19.87 -12.19
N ASN A 23 9.49 21.05 -12.25
CA ASN A 23 10.58 21.36 -13.18
C ASN A 23 11.88 21.74 -12.47
N THR A 24 11.78 22.57 -11.43
CA THR A 24 12.91 23.11 -10.68
C THR A 24 12.91 22.61 -9.23
N ALA A 25 13.99 22.90 -8.50
CA ALA A 25 14.10 22.55 -7.08
C ALA A 25 13.18 23.41 -6.19
N GLU A 26 12.82 24.62 -6.63
CA GLU A 26 11.91 25.51 -5.90
C GLU A 26 10.48 24.96 -5.91
N ASP A 27 10.09 24.31 -7.01
CA ASP A 27 8.77 23.68 -7.17
C ASP A 27 8.59 22.47 -6.23
N TRP A 28 9.69 21.91 -5.70
CA TRP A 28 9.68 20.65 -4.97
C TRP A 28 8.75 20.66 -3.76
N GLU A 29 8.87 21.64 -2.87
CA GLU A 29 8.10 21.69 -1.62
C GLU A 29 6.59 21.84 -1.90
N LEU A 30 6.23 22.73 -2.82
CA LEU A 30 4.84 22.96 -3.22
C LEU A 30 4.25 21.73 -3.92
N TRP A 31 4.99 21.15 -4.88
CA TRP A 31 4.57 19.97 -5.61
C TRP A 31 4.43 18.76 -4.68
N MET A 32 5.41 18.51 -3.81
CA MET A 32 5.41 17.39 -2.88
C MET A 32 4.28 17.52 -1.86
N GLY A 33 4.01 18.73 -1.36
CA GLY A 33 2.88 19.01 -0.46
C GLY A 33 1.52 18.66 -1.09
N LEU A 34 1.30 19.02 -2.36
CA LEU A 34 0.07 18.64 -3.08
C LEU A 34 -0.05 17.11 -3.24
N ARG A 35 1.04 16.42 -3.57
CA ARG A 35 1.03 14.96 -3.70
C ARG A 35 0.81 14.27 -2.37
N GLN A 36 1.35 14.80 -1.28
CA GLN A 36 1.09 14.32 0.07
C GLN A 36 -0.39 14.45 0.42
N GLN A 37 -1.03 15.59 0.15
CA GLN A 37 -2.47 15.75 0.41
C GLN A 37 -3.33 14.74 -0.36
N VAL A 38 -3.04 14.54 -1.65
CA VAL A 38 -3.73 13.52 -2.48
C VAL A 38 -3.51 12.10 -1.94
N ALA A 39 -2.29 11.78 -1.51
CA ALA A 39 -1.98 10.46 -0.97
C ALA A 39 -2.61 10.23 0.42
N VAL A 40 -2.72 11.27 1.24
CA VAL A 40 -3.39 11.22 2.54
C VAL A 40 -4.90 11.05 2.35
N SER A 41 -5.52 11.79 1.43
CA SER A 41 -6.96 11.65 1.15
C SER A 41 -7.32 10.26 0.60
N LYS A 42 -6.42 9.64 -0.18
CA LYS A 42 -6.55 8.25 -0.66
C LYS A 42 -6.14 7.20 0.37
N GLY A 43 -5.63 7.58 1.55
CA GLY A 43 -5.16 6.65 2.59
C GLY A 43 -3.89 5.85 2.24
N ILE A 44 -3.18 6.26 1.17
CA ILE A 44 -2.01 5.55 0.63
C ILE A 44 -0.67 6.16 1.05
N TRP A 45 -0.67 7.29 1.78
CA TRP A 45 0.56 8.00 2.16
C TRP A 45 1.62 7.09 2.80
N LYS A 46 1.21 6.19 3.69
CA LYS A 46 2.10 5.19 4.32
C LYS A 46 2.90 4.33 3.33
N PHE A 47 2.36 4.06 2.14
CA PHE A 47 3.02 3.24 1.13
C PHE A 47 3.83 4.04 0.11
N VAL A 48 3.49 5.32 -0.08
CA VAL A 48 4.13 6.18 -1.09
C VAL A 48 5.16 7.13 -0.50
N ASN A 49 5.10 7.39 0.81
CA ASN A 49 6.04 8.25 1.51
C ASN A 49 7.48 7.76 1.26
N PRO A 50 8.37 8.59 0.70
CA PRO A 50 9.75 8.19 0.40
C PRO A 50 10.56 7.82 1.65
N GLU A 51 10.14 8.26 2.84
CA GLU A 51 10.77 7.91 4.13
C GLU A 51 10.16 6.67 4.79
N SER A 52 9.08 6.12 4.23
CA SER A 52 8.41 4.96 4.81
C SER A 52 9.14 3.67 4.46
N THR A 53 9.26 2.78 5.45
CA THR A 53 9.73 1.41 5.28
C THR A 53 8.59 0.42 5.08
N ASP A 54 7.33 0.89 5.08
CA ASP A 54 6.16 0.05 4.90
C ASP A 54 6.12 -0.58 3.51
N ASP A 55 5.99 -1.90 3.49
CA ASP A 55 5.81 -2.67 2.26
C ASP A 55 4.34 -3.03 2.09
N PHE A 56 3.77 -2.60 0.96
CA PHE A 56 2.40 -2.89 0.58
C PHE A 56 2.09 -4.39 0.60
N ASN A 57 2.99 -5.21 0.06
CA ASN A 57 2.78 -6.66 -0.04
C ASN A 57 2.86 -7.35 1.32
N LYS A 58 3.58 -6.76 2.29
CA LYS A 58 3.66 -7.28 3.66
C LYS A 58 2.40 -6.95 4.46
N LEU A 59 1.88 -5.73 4.31
CA LEU A 59 0.71 -5.24 5.06
C LEU A 59 -0.62 -5.73 4.48
N TYR A 60 -0.67 -5.95 3.16
CA TYR A 60 -1.85 -6.41 2.44
C TYR A 60 -1.45 -7.59 1.57
N PRO A 61 -1.17 -8.79 2.12
CA PRO A 61 -0.78 -9.93 1.31
C PRO A 61 -1.89 -10.33 0.33
N GLU A 62 -1.52 -10.97 -0.77
CA GLU A 62 -2.50 -11.54 -1.68
C GLU A 62 -3.23 -12.69 -0.97
N VAL A 63 -4.52 -12.50 -0.70
CA VAL A 63 -5.34 -13.51 -0.04
C VAL A 63 -5.93 -14.44 -1.10
N ALA A 64 -5.60 -15.73 -1.05
CA ALA A 64 -6.30 -16.74 -1.85
C ALA A 64 -7.71 -16.97 -1.28
N LEU A 65 -8.72 -17.08 -2.16
CA LEU A 65 -10.04 -17.52 -1.71
C LEU A 65 -9.92 -18.97 -1.20
N PRO A 66 -10.39 -19.26 0.02
CA PRO A 66 -10.29 -20.60 0.55
C PRO A 66 -11.12 -21.57 -0.29
N PHE A 67 -10.51 -22.66 -0.75
CA PHE A 67 -11.24 -23.72 -1.42
C PHE A 67 -11.91 -24.60 -0.37
N ILE A 68 -13.15 -25.03 -0.61
CA ILE A 68 -13.88 -25.87 0.35
C ILE A 68 -13.16 -27.20 0.62
N GLY A 69 -12.40 -27.69 -0.37
CA GLY A 69 -11.51 -28.85 -0.23
C GLY A 69 -10.33 -28.63 0.72
N ASP A 70 -9.89 -27.40 0.98
CA ASP A 70 -8.79 -27.11 1.91
C ASP A 70 -9.17 -27.44 3.35
N TYR A 71 -10.44 -27.27 3.71
CA TYR A 71 -10.97 -27.66 5.01
C TYR A 71 -11.08 -29.17 5.15
N ALA A 72 -11.52 -29.86 4.08
CA ALA A 72 -11.56 -31.32 4.04
C ALA A 72 -10.16 -31.94 4.12
N LEU A 73 -9.15 -31.32 3.48
CA LEU A 73 -7.75 -31.75 3.53
C LEU A 73 -7.16 -31.58 4.94
N LYS A 74 -7.37 -30.43 5.58
CA LYS A 74 -6.93 -30.18 6.97
C LYS A 74 -7.56 -31.18 7.95
N GLU A 75 -8.79 -31.61 7.72
CA GLU A 75 -9.40 -32.68 8.53
C GLU A 75 -8.77 -34.05 8.28
N LYS A 76 -8.51 -34.37 7.01
CA LYS A 76 -7.80 -35.59 6.64
C LYS A 76 -6.42 -35.64 7.32
N GLU A 77 -5.68 -34.54 7.30
CA GLU A 77 -4.39 -34.40 7.99
C GLU A 77 -4.49 -34.50 9.51
N LYS A 78 -5.46 -33.83 10.14
CA LYS A 78 -5.69 -33.95 11.59
C LYS A 78 -6.02 -35.38 11.99
N ARG A 79 -6.85 -36.08 11.20
CA ARG A 79 -7.19 -37.49 11.43
C ARG A 79 -5.99 -38.41 11.24
N TYR A 80 -5.13 -38.15 10.25
CA TYR A 80 -3.88 -38.88 10.12
C TYR A 80 -2.95 -38.64 11.30
N ARG A 81 -2.73 -37.39 11.73
CA ARG A 81 -1.90 -37.09 12.91
C ARG A 81 -2.46 -37.68 14.20
N ALA A 82 -3.79 -37.70 14.37
CA ALA A 82 -4.43 -38.33 15.53
C ALA A 82 -4.23 -39.86 15.50
N LYS A 83 -4.34 -40.49 14.32
CA LYS A 83 -4.05 -41.92 14.15
C LYS A 83 -2.57 -42.24 14.36
N GLU A 84 -1.66 -41.39 13.87
CA GLU A 84 -0.21 -41.52 14.13
C GLU A 84 0.10 -41.37 15.62
N ALA A 85 -0.51 -40.40 16.30
CA ALA A 85 -0.36 -40.20 17.74
C ALA A 85 -0.92 -41.38 18.56
N GLN A 86 -2.05 -41.96 18.14
CA GLN A 86 -2.61 -43.18 18.75
C GLN A 86 -1.73 -44.41 18.49
N ALA A 87 -1.21 -44.57 17.27
CA ALA A 87 -0.30 -45.66 16.91
C ALA A 87 1.06 -45.57 17.64
N GLN A 88 1.49 -44.37 18.03
CA GLN A 88 2.68 -44.15 18.85
C GLN A 88 2.42 -44.32 20.36
N ALA A 89 1.16 -44.25 20.80
CA ALA A 89 0.78 -44.38 22.21
C ALA A 89 0.53 -45.83 22.66
N GLU A 90 0.31 -46.77 21.74
CA GLU A 90 0.09 -48.20 22.04
C GLU A 90 1.24 -49.08 21.50
N PRO A 91 2.26 -49.44 22.30
CA PRO A 91 3.25 -50.42 21.88
C PRO A 91 2.70 -51.83 22.11
N GLY A 92 1.95 -52.33 21.12
CA GLY A 92 1.62 -53.75 21.02
C GLY A 92 0.15 -54.07 20.86
N SER A 93 -0.39 -53.94 19.64
CA SER A 93 -1.46 -54.83 19.20
C SER A 93 -1.45 -55.00 17.68
N GLN A 94 -1.70 -56.23 17.25
CA GLN A 94 -1.31 -56.78 15.95
C GLN A 94 -2.08 -56.15 14.78
N ALA A 95 -1.35 -55.98 13.67
CA ALA A 95 -1.86 -55.61 12.36
C ALA A 95 -2.98 -56.55 11.91
N SER A 96 -4.22 -56.07 11.93
CA SER A 96 -5.31 -56.65 11.16
C SER A 96 -5.47 -55.85 9.88
N THR A 97 -5.08 -56.46 8.77
CA THR A 97 -5.29 -55.97 7.40
C THR A 97 -6.79 -55.80 7.16
N SER A 98 -7.26 -54.55 7.11
CA SER A 98 -8.57 -54.23 6.54
C SER A 98 -8.36 -53.58 5.18
N THR A 99 -8.65 -54.41 4.19
CA THR A 99 -8.96 -54.15 2.78
C THR A 99 -9.18 -52.69 2.42
N VAL A 100 -8.39 -52.27 1.41
CA VAL A 100 -8.54 -51.07 0.62
C VAL A 100 -9.96 -50.99 0.06
N ALA A 101 -10.78 -50.07 0.57
CA ALA A 101 -11.95 -49.58 -0.14
C ALA A 101 -11.51 -48.31 -0.88
N GLU A 102 -11.19 -48.49 -2.15
CA GLU A 102 -11.01 -47.41 -3.12
C GLU A 102 -12.31 -46.59 -3.25
N ASP A 103 -12.13 -45.29 -3.44
CA ASP A 103 -12.96 -44.42 -4.27
C ASP A 103 -14.47 -44.42 -4.01
N THR A 104 -14.84 -43.87 -2.85
CA THR A 104 -16.05 -43.04 -2.81
C THR A 104 -15.61 -41.58 -2.98
N PRO A 105 -15.96 -40.90 -4.08
CA PRO A 105 -15.79 -39.46 -4.19
C PRO A 105 -16.59 -38.83 -3.05
N PHE A 106 -15.90 -38.37 -2.01
CA PHE A 106 -16.52 -37.75 -0.85
C PHE A 106 -17.30 -36.52 -1.32
N GLY A 107 -18.60 -36.72 -1.57
CA GLY A 107 -19.53 -35.65 -1.86
C GLY A 107 -19.54 -34.69 -0.69
N TYR A 108 -19.63 -33.40 -1.01
CA TYR A 108 -19.67 -32.24 -0.10
C TYR A 108 -20.80 -32.28 0.96
N GLN A 109 -21.47 -33.40 1.17
CA GLN A 109 -22.69 -33.57 1.96
C GLN A 109 -22.47 -33.76 3.46
N HIS A 110 -21.22 -33.93 3.94
CA HIS A 110 -20.94 -34.15 5.36
C HIS A 110 -20.16 -33.04 6.08
N LEU A 111 -20.07 -31.83 5.53
CA LEU A 111 -19.71 -30.69 6.37
C LEU A 111 -20.85 -30.42 7.36
N THR A 112 -20.56 -30.60 8.65
CA THR A 112 -21.41 -30.16 9.75
C THR A 112 -21.80 -28.69 9.55
N ILE A 113 -23.05 -28.31 9.86
CA ILE A 113 -23.60 -26.95 9.64
C ILE A 113 -22.63 -25.86 10.14
N ASP A 114 -22.01 -26.07 11.31
CA ASP A 114 -21.02 -25.16 11.89
C ASP A 114 -19.78 -24.92 11.01
N LYS A 115 -19.35 -25.95 10.26
CA LYS A 115 -18.19 -25.86 9.37
C LYS A 115 -18.51 -25.15 8.06
N LEU A 116 -19.71 -25.33 7.53
CA LEU A 116 -20.19 -24.56 6.39
C LEU A 116 -20.26 -23.06 6.76
N ALA A 117 -20.70 -22.75 7.98
CA ALA A 117 -20.71 -21.37 8.48
C ALA A 117 -19.30 -20.79 8.59
N LEU A 118 -18.33 -21.54 9.14
CA LEU A 118 -16.92 -21.11 9.21
C LEU A 118 -16.30 -20.91 7.81
N TYR A 119 -16.64 -21.78 6.85
CA TYR A 119 -16.20 -21.64 5.47
C TYR A 119 -16.74 -20.36 4.81
N GLN A 120 -18.04 -20.12 4.96
CA GLN A 120 -18.71 -18.94 4.43
C GLN A 120 -18.14 -17.65 5.04
N ALA A 121 -17.89 -17.64 6.35
CA ALA A 121 -17.23 -16.52 7.03
C ALA A 121 -15.83 -16.27 6.46
N ALA A 122 -15.00 -17.32 6.32
CA ALA A 122 -13.66 -17.19 5.76
C ALA A 122 -13.65 -16.72 4.29
N GLN A 123 -14.62 -17.17 3.47
CA GLN A 123 -14.79 -16.64 2.12
C GLN A 123 -15.14 -15.15 2.12
N LYS A 124 -16.04 -14.73 3.01
CA LYS A 124 -16.45 -13.33 3.15
C LYS A 124 -15.25 -12.46 3.54
N ASP A 125 -14.51 -12.85 4.58
CA ASP A 125 -13.33 -12.11 5.05
C ASP A 125 -12.24 -12.03 3.96
N ALA A 126 -12.02 -13.13 3.22
CA ALA A 126 -11.07 -13.18 2.12
C ALA A 126 -11.50 -12.27 0.95
N LYS A 127 -12.80 -12.22 0.65
CA LYS A 127 -13.35 -11.32 -0.37
C LYS A 127 -13.20 -9.86 0.03
N GLU A 128 -13.56 -9.50 1.26
CA GLU A 128 -13.40 -8.14 1.79
C GLU A 128 -11.93 -7.71 1.75
N SER A 129 -11.01 -8.59 2.16
CA SER A 129 -9.56 -8.33 2.10
C SER A 129 -9.05 -8.08 0.68
N ARG A 130 -9.57 -8.82 -0.32
CA ARG A 130 -9.25 -8.62 -1.75
C ARG A 130 -9.79 -7.30 -2.27
N GLU A 131 -11.00 -6.92 -1.91
CA GLU A 131 -11.61 -5.65 -2.31
C GLU A 131 -10.80 -4.48 -1.78
N VAL A 132 -10.43 -4.51 -0.49
CA VAL A 132 -9.57 -3.49 0.12
C VAL A 132 -8.21 -3.42 -0.59
N ARG A 133 -7.57 -4.56 -0.85
CA ARG A 133 -6.29 -4.60 -1.60
C ARG A 133 -6.46 -4.01 -3.01
N SER A 134 -7.51 -4.37 -3.73
CA SER A 134 -7.77 -3.89 -5.09
C SER A 134 -7.96 -2.37 -5.14
N VAL A 135 -8.73 -1.81 -4.20
CA VAL A 135 -8.93 -0.34 -4.09
C VAL A 135 -7.60 0.37 -3.83
N LEU A 136 -6.74 -0.18 -2.97
CA LEU A 136 -5.43 0.37 -2.70
C LEU A 136 -4.50 0.29 -3.92
N GLU A 137 -4.48 -0.84 -4.63
CA GLU A 137 -3.69 -1.00 -5.88
C GLU A 137 -4.12 -0.02 -6.96
N GLN A 138 -5.43 0.15 -7.15
CA GLN A 138 -5.97 1.15 -8.08
C GLN A 138 -5.55 2.57 -7.66
N SER A 139 -5.60 2.87 -6.37
CA SER A 139 -5.18 4.17 -5.82
C SER A 139 -3.70 4.43 -6.02
N LEU A 140 -2.85 3.41 -5.80
CA LEU A 140 -1.40 3.48 -6.04
C LEU A 140 -1.07 3.65 -7.53
N SER A 141 -1.77 2.92 -8.41
CA SER A 141 -1.62 3.04 -9.86
C SER A 141 -2.05 4.43 -10.35
N SER A 142 -3.21 4.92 -9.92
CA SER A 142 -3.68 6.28 -10.18
C SER A 142 -2.64 7.31 -9.71
N PHE A 143 -2.13 7.19 -8.49
CA PHE A 143 -1.13 8.10 -7.96
C PHE A 143 0.20 8.05 -8.74
N SER A 144 0.59 6.86 -9.20
CA SER A 144 1.76 6.67 -10.06
C SER A 144 1.62 7.41 -11.39
N THR A 145 0.42 7.39 -11.99
CA THR A 145 0.07 8.16 -13.20
C THR A 145 0.02 9.65 -12.91
N ASP A 146 -0.52 10.07 -11.77
CA ASP A 146 -0.54 11.48 -11.33
C ASP A 146 0.90 12.04 -11.21
N ILE A 147 1.84 11.25 -10.67
CA ILE A 147 3.26 11.64 -10.64
C ILE A 147 3.80 11.81 -12.06
N LEU A 148 3.57 10.85 -12.95
CA LEU A 148 4.09 10.90 -14.32
C LEU A 148 3.53 12.05 -15.16
N THR A 149 2.30 12.49 -14.89
CA THR A 149 1.66 13.59 -15.63
C THR A 149 2.04 14.97 -15.12
N THR A 150 2.53 15.07 -13.87
CA THR A 150 2.78 16.35 -13.19
C THR A 150 4.26 16.67 -13.02
N VAL A 151 5.11 15.91 -13.71
CA VAL A 151 6.56 16.00 -13.66
C VAL A 151 7.10 16.37 -15.05
N SER A 152 8.11 17.24 -15.12
CA SER A 152 8.68 17.66 -16.40
C SER A 152 9.35 16.51 -17.16
N GLN A 153 9.38 16.58 -18.49
CA GLN A 153 9.91 15.53 -19.37
C GLN A 153 11.32 15.07 -19.01
N ASN A 154 12.18 15.99 -18.54
CA ASN A 154 13.55 15.69 -18.13
C ASN A 154 13.60 14.69 -16.97
N ASN A 155 12.65 14.77 -16.05
CA ASN A 155 12.58 13.88 -14.88
C ASN A 155 11.88 12.56 -15.21
N LEU A 156 10.99 12.54 -16.20
CA LEU A 156 10.27 11.32 -16.61
C LEU A 156 11.23 10.19 -16.95
N ARG A 157 12.32 10.50 -17.66
CA ARG A 157 13.36 9.51 -18.03
C ARG A 157 13.96 8.79 -16.82
N MET A 158 14.01 9.44 -15.66
CA MET A 158 14.60 8.86 -14.44
C MET A 158 13.59 8.01 -13.65
N ILE A 159 12.29 8.32 -13.75
CA ILE A 159 11.25 7.71 -12.91
C ILE A 159 10.39 6.69 -13.67
N ILE A 160 10.43 6.67 -15.00
CA ILE A 160 9.57 5.79 -15.81
C ILE A 160 9.83 4.30 -15.55
N ASN A 161 11.08 3.92 -15.29
CA ASN A 161 11.49 2.55 -15.02
C ASN A 161 11.30 2.14 -13.55
N LYS A 162 10.81 3.04 -12.69
CA LYS A 162 10.58 2.74 -11.26
C LYS A 162 9.17 2.18 -11.09
N PRO A 163 9.01 0.94 -10.60
CA PRO A 163 7.72 0.27 -10.53
C PRO A 163 6.81 0.89 -9.47
N THR A 164 7.37 1.26 -8.31
CA THR A 164 6.58 1.76 -7.18
C THR A 164 6.53 3.30 -7.15
N PRO A 165 5.39 3.91 -6.80
CA PRO A 165 5.30 5.36 -6.61
C PRO A 165 6.27 5.87 -5.53
N ARG A 166 6.57 5.06 -4.51
CA ARG A 166 7.58 5.36 -3.48
C ARG A 166 8.97 5.56 -4.09
N GLU A 167 9.42 4.64 -4.94
CA GLU A 167 10.72 4.76 -5.60
C GLU A 167 10.80 5.96 -6.54
N LYS A 168 9.70 6.28 -7.24
CA LYS A 168 9.60 7.50 -8.05
C LYS A 168 9.83 8.74 -7.18
N LEU A 169 9.10 8.84 -6.07
CA LEU A 169 9.22 9.96 -5.13
C LEU A 169 10.60 10.03 -4.48
N ALA A 170 11.19 8.89 -4.09
CA ALA A 170 12.54 8.85 -3.53
C ALA A 170 13.60 9.32 -4.54
N THR A 171 13.46 8.93 -5.81
CA THR A 171 14.34 9.37 -6.89
C THR A 171 14.23 10.87 -7.14
N LEU A 172 12.99 11.41 -7.17
CA LEU A 172 12.76 12.84 -7.32
C LEU A 172 13.29 13.63 -6.13
N LYS A 173 13.06 13.13 -4.91
CA LYS A 173 13.57 13.72 -3.67
C LYS A 173 15.09 13.81 -3.72
N ALA A 174 15.79 12.74 -4.08
CA ALA A 174 17.25 12.75 -4.17
C ALA A 174 17.80 13.82 -5.13
N ARG A 175 17.08 14.11 -6.22
CA ARG A 175 17.45 15.14 -7.21
C ARG A 175 17.23 16.56 -6.70
N TYR A 176 16.06 16.83 -6.12
CA TYR A 176 15.63 18.20 -5.79
C TYR A 176 15.96 18.62 -4.35
N TYR A 177 15.88 17.69 -3.40
CA TYR A 177 16.19 17.95 -1.98
C TYR A 177 17.69 18.26 -1.76
N ARG A 178 18.58 17.70 -2.60
CA ARG A 178 20.01 18.08 -2.60
C ARG A 178 20.22 19.52 -3.08
N GLY A 179 19.36 20.01 -3.97
CA GLY A 179 19.42 21.36 -4.53
C GLY A 179 19.07 22.42 -3.49
N THR A 180 17.97 22.28 -2.75
CA THR A 180 17.47 23.33 -1.84
C THR A 180 18.37 23.56 -0.62
N TYR A 181 18.83 22.51 0.08
CA TYR A 181 19.72 22.70 1.24
C TYR A 181 21.10 23.25 0.84
N GLN A 182 21.72 22.71 -0.21
CA GLN A 182 23.00 23.24 -0.69
C GLN A 182 22.86 24.63 -1.31
N HIS A 183 21.74 24.93 -1.97
CA HIS A 183 21.46 26.26 -2.50
C HIS A 183 21.24 27.28 -1.37
N GLN A 184 20.46 26.95 -0.35
CA GLN A 184 20.27 27.82 0.83
C GLN A 184 21.58 28.00 1.60
N THR A 185 22.35 26.93 1.80
CA THR A 185 23.66 27.01 2.47
C THR A 185 24.64 27.85 1.65
N SER A 186 24.71 27.67 0.33
CA SER A 186 25.58 28.46 -0.54
C SER A 186 25.13 29.93 -0.67
N LEU A 187 23.82 30.20 -0.62
CA LEU A 187 23.27 31.56 -0.51
C LEU A 187 23.64 32.20 0.83
N ALA A 188 23.48 31.47 1.94
CA ALA A 188 23.85 31.95 3.28
C ALA A 188 25.34 32.27 3.36
N LEU A 189 26.21 31.41 2.82
CA LEU A 189 27.65 31.64 2.73
C LEU A 189 27.98 32.87 1.87
N LYS A 190 27.37 33.00 0.68
CA LYS A 190 27.55 34.19 -0.19
C LYS A 190 27.08 35.47 0.50
N TYR A 191 25.99 35.41 1.25
CA TYR A 191 25.45 36.57 1.97
C TYR A 191 26.37 36.99 3.12
N GLU A 192 26.90 36.02 3.86
CA GLU A 192 27.95 36.24 4.87
C GLU A 192 29.22 36.86 4.26
N ASP A 193 29.66 36.39 3.10
CA ASP A 193 30.81 36.96 2.38
C ASP A 193 30.55 38.40 1.92
N LEU A 194 29.36 38.69 1.41
CA LEU A 194 28.96 40.04 1.01
C LEU A 194 28.87 41.00 2.19
N LYS A 195 28.44 40.52 3.36
CA LYS A 195 28.41 41.30 4.60
C LYS A 195 29.80 41.62 5.14
N LYS A 196 30.79 40.75 4.88
CA LYS A 196 32.19 40.92 5.30
C LYS A 196 33.02 41.76 4.33
N ARG A 197 32.55 42.00 3.11
CA ARG A 197 33.27 42.85 2.15
C ARG A 197 33.24 44.31 2.62
N PRO A 198 34.40 44.99 2.70
CA PRO A 198 34.41 46.43 2.96
C PRO A 198 33.64 47.11 1.82
N ARG A 199 32.73 48.03 2.16
CA ARG A 199 32.09 48.88 1.15
C ARG A 199 33.20 49.70 0.51
N CYS A 200 33.64 49.33 -0.69
CA CYS A 200 34.50 50.18 -1.48
C CYS A 200 33.69 51.44 -1.79
N ALA A 201 33.97 52.51 -1.05
CA ALA A 201 33.52 53.84 -1.40
C ALA A 201 34.22 54.18 -2.72
N ASN A 202 33.45 54.22 -3.81
CA ASN A 202 33.93 54.79 -5.06
C ASN A 202 34.16 56.29 -4.82
N LEU A 203 35.43 56.68 -4.81
CA LEU A 203 35.93 58.04 -5.00
C LEU A 203 36.93 57.99 -6.15
#